data_AF-A0AAU7T4K2-F1
#
_entry.id   AF-A0AAU7T4K2-F1
#
_cell.length_a   1.000
_cell.length_b   1.000
_cell.length_c   1.000
_cell.angle_alpha   90.00
_cell.angle_beta   90.00
_cell.angle_gamma   90.00
#
_symmetry.space_group_name_H-M   'P 1'
#
loop_
_entity.id
_entity.type
_entity.pdbx_description
1 polymer ?
#
loop_
_entity_poly.entity_id
_entity_poly.type
_entity_poly.pdbx_seq_one_letter_code
_entity_poly.pdbx_strand_id
1 'polypeptide(L)'
;MIGSTRLDLTLHEAQSVLARRLAQITPAEPPVRSPGQRPLVVLIGGPPGSGKSTTQWLLQASLGPSVAVYDFDDDITAHPRYDAIMRSRGMRAGDEIAQHLPRGMMVRCLERLRRGEPRYDVIASAPLHRVPLATNWADGFRAVDYRVALVYVTTHEANCRLGRASRYQQAVDDTGIGRWVRPELGDLGYRLVPDTAQEIESLAAVDDLYVVDRDGYVLYENHRGGDGRMPEPWLVKHAILAERNRPPTPAEHEQFLATAVPLLDRGDELAAPVIHEVRTAMAQHEARGPAQPRGREVGDRLGARVEDLRRITTAGLAAPSAIGSRGPGSSGGSRGVGSARSGPGHALDR
;
A
#
# COMPACT_ATOMS: atom_id res chain seq x y z
N MET A 1 22.26 -29.37 -22.61
CA MET A 1 22.61 -29.52 -21.18
C MET A 1 21.67 -28.67 -20.37
N ILE A 2 20.69 -29.28 -19.70
CA ILE A 2 19.76 -28.57 -18.81
C ILE A 2 20.57 -28.14 -17.59
N GLY A 3 20.93 -26.85 -17.53
CA GLY A 3 21.62 -26.28 -16.38
C GLY A 3 20.87 -26.63 -15.10
N SER A 4 21.60 -27.17 -14.11
CA SER A 4 21.09 -27.67 -12.84
C SER A 4 20.02 -26.75 -12.22
N THR A 5 18.80 -27.27 -12.06
CA THR A 5 17.65 -26.63 -11.39
C THR A 5 17.76 -26.74 -9.86
N ARG A 6 18.98 -26.60 -9.34
CA ARG A 6 19.28 -26.67 -7.91
C ARG A 6 18.71 -25.45 -7.19
N LEU A 7 17.96 -25.72 -6.12
CA LEU A 7 17.40 -24.70 -5.22
C LEU A 7 18.46 -24.12 -4.28
N ASP A 8 19.36 -24.95 -3.75
CA ASP A 8 20.36 -24.44 -2.82
C ASP A 8 21.30 -23.45 -3.49
N LEU A 9 21.68 -22.47 -2.70
CA LEU A 9 22.73 -21.53 -3.02
C LEU A 9 24.03 -21.99 -2.35
N THR A 10 25.12 -21.95 -3.09
CA THR A 10 26.44 -21.94 -2.45
C THR A 10 26.60 -20.67 -1.61
N LEU A 11 27.57 -20.62 -0.69
CA LEU A 11 27.82 -19.42 0.11
C LEU A 11 28.07 -18.18 -0.76
N HIS A 12 28.84 -18.33 -1.83
CA HIS A 12 29.14 -17.25 -2.78
C HIS A 12 27.87 -16.79 -3.53
N GLU A 13 27.02 -17.72 -3.96
CA GLU A 13 25.74 -17.38 -4.59
C GLU A 13 24.82 -16.66 -3.61
N ALA A 14 24.73 -17.12 -2.35
CA ALA A 14 23.90 -16.48 -1.33
C ALA A 14 24.36 -15.03 -1.05
N GLN A 15 25.66 -14.80 -0.96
CA GLN A 15 26.23 -13.45 -0.84
C GLN A 15 25.91 -12.59 -2.07
N SER A 16 26.02 -13.16 -3.27
CA SER A 16 25.73 -12.46 -4.52
C SER A 16 24.24 -12.11 -4.68
N VAL A 17 23.34 -13.01 -4.28
CA VAL A 17 21.89 -12.77 -4.25
C VAL A 17 21.57 -11.60 -3.33
N LEU A 18 22.11 -11.61 -2.11
CA LEU A 18 21.91 -10.52 -1.17
C LEU A 18 22.46 -9.20 -1.72
N ALA A 19 23.70 -9.18 -2.22
CA ALA A 19 24.31 -7.98 -2.78
C ALA A 19 23.48 -7.39 -3.94
N ARG A 20 23.00 -8.25 -4.86
CA ARG A 20 22.13 -7.83 -5.97
C ARG A 20 20.83 -7.22 -5.46
N ARG A 21 20.18 -7.85 -4.49
CA ARG A 21 18.92 -7.32 -3.93
C ARG A 21 19.14 -5.98 -3.24
N LEU A 22 20.20 -5.85 -2.44
CA LEU A 22 20.56 -4.58 -1.79
C LEU A 22 20.82 -3.46 -2.80
N ALA A 23 21.46 -3.78 -3.93
CA ALA A 23 21.66 -2.82 -5.02
C ALA A 23 20.33 -2.43 -5.70
N GLN A 24 19.44 -3.39 -5.98
CA GLN A 24 18.14 -3.13 -6.63
C GLN A 24 17.22 -2.21 -5.80
N ILE A 25 17.27 -2.32 -4.47
CA ILE A 25 16.41 -1.53 -3.58
C ILE A 25 17.03 -0.18 -3.19
N THR A 26 18.28 0.08 -3.58
CA THR A 26 18.98 1.35 -3.31
C THR A 26 18.92 2.22 -4.56
N PRO A 27 18.27 3.40 -4.52
CA PRO A 27 18.27 4.33 -5.65
C PRO A 27 19.68 4.83 -5.97
N ALA A 28 19.97 4.98 -7.26
CA ALA A 28 21.27 5.50 -7.71
C ALA A 28 21.43 6.99 -7.38
N GLU A 29 20.35 7.77 -7.51
CA GLU A 29 20.34 9.19 -7.21
C GLU A 29 20.15 9.44 -5.72
N PRO A 30 21.06 10.17 -5.05
CA PRO A 30 20.89 10.52 -3.65
C PRO A 30 19.69 11.45 -3.46
N PRO A 31 18.95 11.34 -2.34
CA PRO A 31 17.81 12.22 -2.07
C PRO A 31 18.32 13.62 -1.71
N VAL A 32 17.59 14.65 -2.17
CA VAL A 32 17.77 16.03 -1.71
C VAL A 32 16.86 16.25 -0.51
N ARG A 33 17.43 16.65 0.64
CA ARG A 33 16.67 16.93 1.86
C ARG A 33 17.08 18.26 2.47
N SER A 34 16.09 18.99 2.97
CA SER A 34 16.36 20.18 3.77
C SER A 34 16.94 19.77 5.14
N PRO A 35 17.81 20.60 5.75
CA PRO A 35 18.29 20.35 7.11
C PRO A 35 17.12 20.12 8.09
N GLY A 36 17.20 19.07 8.89
CA GLY A 36 16.16 18.72 9.88
C GLY A 36 14.95 17.96 9.31
N GLN A 37 14.86 17.76 7.99
CA GLN A 37 13.80 16.96 7.39
C GLN A 37 14.01 15.47 7.67
N ARG A 38 13.07 14.86 8.40
CA ARG A 38 13.07 13.41 8.65
C ARG A 38 12.73 12.63 7.38
N PRO A 39 13.39 11.48 7.13
CA PRO A 39 12.97 10.59 6.06
C PRO A 39 11.59 9.97 6.35
N LEU A 40 10.83 9.70 5.30
CA LEU A 40 9.51 9.07 5.34
C LEU A 40 9.62 7.63 4.87
N VAL A 41 8.99 6.71 5.61
CA VAL A 41 8.69 5.38 5.11
C VAL A 41 7.18 5.22 4.96
N VAL A 42 6.75 4.71 3.81
CA VAL A 42 5.37 4.29 3.56
C VAL A 42 5.34 2.77 3.46
N LEU A 43 4.80 2.13 4.48
CA LEU A 43 4.58 0.69 4.54
C LEU A 43 3.24 0.38 3.88
N ILE A 44 3.21 -0.53 2.91
CA ILE A 44 1.98 -0.92 2.20
C ILE A 44 1.60 -2.35 2.62
N GLY A 45 0.47 -2.46 3.32
CA GLY A 45 -0.15 -3.71 3.74
C GLY A 45 -1.36 -4.09 2.90
N GLY A 46 -1.73 -5.36 2.92
CA GLY A 46 -2.93 -5.86 2.25
C GLY A 46 -2.72 -7.23 1.58
N PRO A 47 -3.79 -7.99 1.34
CA PRO A 47 -3.68 -9.33 0.79
C PRO A 47 -3.10 -9.35 -0.64
N PRO A 48 -2.48 -10.47 -1.07
CA PRO A 48 -2.14 -10.68 -2.46
C PRO A 48 -3.37 -10.51 -3.38
N GLY A 49 -3.20 -9.73 -4.45
CA GLY A 49 -4.28 -9.38 -5.39
C GLY A 49 -5.10 -8.15 -5.02
N SER A 50 -4.84 -7.49 -3.88
CA SER A 50 -5.61 -6.30 -3.46
C SER A 50 -5.35 -5.02 -4.27
N GLY A 51 -4.27 -4.99 -5.06
CA GLY A 51 -3.87 -3.79 -5.82
C GLY A 51 -2.75 -2.96 -5.20
N LYS A 52 -1.97 -3.51 -4.25
CA LYS A 52 -0.81 -2.82 -3.64
C LYS A 52 0.13 -2.15 -4.66
N SER A 53 0.35 -2.77 -5.82
CA SER A 53 1.18 -2.21 -6.89
C SER A 53 0.67 -0.85 -7.40
N THR A 54 -0.65 -0.65 -7.47
CA THR A 54 -1.25 0.64 -7.84
C THR A 54 -0.88 1.72 -6.82
N THR A 55 -1.05 1.42 -5.53
CA THR A 55 -0.67 2.32 -4.43
C THR A 55 0.83 2.62 -4.44
N GLN A 56 1.67 1.60 -4.64
CA GLN A 56 3.11 1.77 -4.77
C GLN A 56 3.48 2.69 -5.94
N TRP A 57 2.88 2.49 -7.11
CA TRP A 57 3.14 3.34 -8.29
C TRP A 57 2.73 4.80 -8.06
N LEU A 58 1.54 5.03 -7.47
CA LEU A 58 1.08 6.38 -7.10
C LEU A 58 2.04 7.06 -6.13
N LEU A 59 2.52 6.32 -5.12
CA LEU A 59 3.48 6.83 -4.14
C LEU A 59 4.85 7.13 -4.77
N GLN A 60 5.32 6.27 -5.68
CA GLN A 60 6.57 6.51 -6.42
C GLN A 60 6.47 7.78 -7.27
N ALA A 61 5.34 7.97 -7.96
CA ALA A 61 5.10 9.17 -8.76
C ALA A 61 5.12 10.45 -7.90
N SER A 62 4.53 10.42 -6.71
CA SER A 62 4.52 11.56 -5.78
C SER A 62 5.85 11.79 -5.05
N LEU A 63 6.58 10.73 -4.69
CA LEU A 63 7.84 10.83 -3.93
C LEU A 63 9.07 11.09 -4.82
N GLY A 64 8.95 10.84 -6.12
CA GLY A 64 10.00 11.08 -7.10
C GLY A 64 11.02 9.93 -7.21
N PRO A 65 12.01 10.06 -8.11
CA PRO A 65 12.90 8.96 -8.51
C PRO A 65 13.90 8.54 -7.42
N SER A 66 14.15 9.39 -6.43
CA SER A 66 15.08 9.10 -5.32
C SER A 66 14.41 8.32 -4.16
N VAL A 67 13.24 7.71 -4.38
CA VAL A 67 12.57 6.86 -3.38
C VAL A 67 13.08 5.42 -3.50
N ALA A 68 13.47 4.83 -2.39
CA ALA A 68 13.82 3.42 -2.31
C ALA A 68 12.54 2.57 -2.28
N VAL A 69 12.51 1.49 -3.06
CA VAL A 69 11.33 0.65 -3.20
C VAL A 69 11.70 -0.79 -2.87
N TYR A 70 10.90 -1.40 -2.01
CA TYR A 70 11.08 -2.79 -1.60
C TYR A 70 9.75 -3.52 -1.55
N ASP A 71 9.57 -4.48 -2.44
CA ASP A 71 8.49 -5.47 -2.33
C ASP A 71 9.10 -6.77 -1.80
N PHE A 72 8.58 -7.26 -0.66
CA PHE A 72 9.01 -8.52 -0.06
C PHE A 72 8.80 -9.70 -1.01
N ASP A 73 7.71 -9.71 -1.77
CA ASP A 73 7.39 -10.82 -2.67
C ASP A 73 8.39 -10.95 -3.83
N ASP A 74 9.10 -9.86 -4.16
CA ASP A 74 10.07 -9.82 -5.25
C ASP A 74 11.44 -10.41 -4.86
N ASP A 75 11.66 -10.73 -3.58
CA ASP A 75 12.94 -11.30 -3.12
C ASP A 75 13.30 -12.60 -3.86
N ILE A 76 12.30 -13.41 -4.22
CA ILE A 76 12.53 -14.66 -4.96
C ILE A 76 13.13 -14.43 -6.34
N THR A 77 12.90 -13.26 -6.95
CA THR A 77 13.44 -12.92 -8.28
C THR A 77 14.95 -12.71 -8.26
N ALA A 78 15.53 -12.47 -7.07
CA ALA A 78 16.96 -12.32 -6.93
C ALA A 78 17.72 -13.67 -7.07
N HIS A 79 17.02 -14.82 -7.01
CA HIS A 79 17.64 -16.12 -7.16
C HIS A 79 18.28 -16.27 -8.56
N PRO A 80 19.56 -16.67 -8.68
CA PRO A 80 20.29 -16.66 -9.96
C PRO A 80 19.70 -17.62 -11.00
N ARG A 81 18.96 -18.63 -10.53
CA ARG A 81 18.26 -19.61 -11.37
C ARG A 81 16.74 -19.43 -11.34
N TYR A 82 16.22 -18.26 -10.95
CA TYR A 82 14.78 -17.99 -10.81
C TYR A 82 13.98 -18.52 -12.01
N ASP A 83 14.29 -18.01 -13.19
CA ASP A 83 13.69 -18.40 -14.47
C ASP A 83 13.70 -19.91 -14.73
N ALA A 84 14.85 -20.55 -14.55
CA ALA A 84 15.01 -21.99 -14.79
C ALA A 84 14.18 -22.84 -13.81
N ILE A 85 14.09 -22.42 -12.55
CA ILE A 85 13.31 -23.11 -11.53
C ILE A 85 11.81 -22.89 -11.76
N MET A 86 11.39 -21.66 -12.08
CA MET A 86 10.00 -21.35 -12.40
C MET A 86 9.49 -22.16 -13.59
N ARG A 87 10.27 -22.26 -14.68
CA ARG A 87 9.90 -23.06 -15.87
C ARG A 87 9.84 -24.56 -15.59
N SER A 88 10.75 -25.09 -14.75
CA SER A 88 10.85 -26.54 -14.52
C SER A 88 9.92 -27.06 -13.43
N ARG A 89 9.58 -26.24 -12.43
CA ARG A 89 8.79 -26.66 -11.26
C ARG A 89 7.39 -26.04 -11.18
N GLY A 90 7.05 -25.17 -12.12
CA GLY A 90 5.72 -24.59 -12.27
C GLY A 90 5.24 -23.85 -11.01
N MET A 91 3.99 -24.05 -10.63
CA MET A 91 3.32 -23.27 -9.58
C MET A 91 3.92 -23.38 -8.17
N ARG A 92 4.73 -24.41 -7.87
CA ARG A 92 5.38 -24.58 -6.56
C ARG A 92 6.71 -23.84 -6.45
N ALA A 93 7.29 -23.46 -7.59
CA ALA A 93 8.63 -22.91 -7.69
C ALA A 93 8.84 -21.68 -6.79
N GLY A 94 7.87 -20.77 -6.72
CA GLY A 94 7.99 -19.55 -5.92
C GLY A 94 8.17 -19.84 -4.43
N ASP A 95 7.33 -20.71 -3.87
CA ASP A 95 7.42 -21.13 -2.46
C ASP A 95 8.74 -21.88 -2.18
N GLU A 96 9.16 -22.74 -3.11
CA GLU A 96 10.42 -23.47 -2.99
C GLU A 96 11.64 -22.53 -3.02
N ILE A 97 11.67 -21.54 -3.92
CA ILE A 97 12.74 -20.54 -3.98
C ILE A 97 12.78 -19.74 -2.67
N ALA A 98 11.62 -19.29 -2.17
CA ALA A 98 11.53 -18.52 -0.93
C ALA A 98 12.18 -19.24 0.26
N GLN A 99 12.07 -20.57 0.34
CA GLN A 99 12.69 -21.39 1.38
C GLN A 99 14.22 -21.50 1.27
N HIS A 100 14.79 -21.25 0.09
CA HIS A 100 16.22 -21.38 -0.21
C HIS A 100 16.93 -20.03 -0.43
N LEU A 101 16.22 -18.92 -0.25
CA LEU A 101 16.83 -17.60 -0.23
C LEU A 101 17.81 -17.45 0.95
N PRO A 102 18.79 -16.53 0.87
CA PRO A 102 19.71 -16.27 1.97
C PRO A 102 18.98 -16.02 3.29
N ARG A 103 19.41 -16.70 4.35
CA ARG A 103 18.79 -16.55 5.67
C ARG A 103 18.82 -15.09 6.12
N GLY A 104 17.67 -14.57 6.52
CA GLY A 104 17.54 -13.18 6.99
C GLY A 104 17.60 -12.13 5.89
N MET A 105 17.47 -12.49 4.61
CA MET A 105 17.50 -11.57 3.47
C MET A 105 16.56 -10.36 3.66
N MET A 106 15.29 -10.58 4.00
CA MET A 106 14.34 -9.51 4.32
C MET A 106 14.87 -8.57 5.42
N VAL A 107 15.36 -9.11 6.52
CA VAL A 107 15.89 -8.30 7.65
C VAL A 107 17.08 -7.46 7.18
N ARG A 108 17.98 -8.03 6.38
CA ARG A 108 19.14 -7.32 5.84
C ARG A 108 18.75 -6.24 4.83
N CYS A 109 17.73 -6.47 4.02
CA CYS A 109 17.17 -5.46 3.11
C CYS A 109 16.56 -4.30 3.90
N LEU A 110 15.72 -4.59 4.90
CA LEU A 110 15.13 -3.56 5.76
C LEU A 110 16.19 -2.77 6.52
N GLU A 111 17.23 -3.41 7.07
CA GLU A 111 18.34 -2.70 7.73
C GLU A 111 19.12 -1.80 6.78
N ARG A 112 19.33 -2.21 5.52
CA ARG A 112 19.93 -1.34 4.50
C ARG A 112 19.06 -0.11 4.22
N LEU A 113 17.75 -0.27 4.15
CA LEU A 113 16.82 0.85 3.93
C LEU A 113 16.76 1.79 5.15
N ARG A 114 16.82 1.25 6.37
CA ARG A 114 16.74 2.01 7.63
C ARG A 114 18.02 2.80 7.93
N ARG A 115 19.17 2.15 7.81
CA ARG A 115 20.48 2.65 8.31
C ARG A 115 21.48 2.94 7.20
N GLY A 116 21.08 2.77 5.95
CA GLY A 116 21.90 3.10 4.81
C GLY A 116 22.15 4.60 4.71
N GLU A 117 23.36 4.95 4.27
CA GLU A 117 23.68 6.32 3.86
C GLU A 117 23.73 6.43 2.33
N PRO A 118 23.19 7.53 1.74
CA PRO A 118 22.31 8.50 2.40
C PRO A 118 20.97 7.88 2.80
N ARG A 119 20.22 8.51 3.72
CA ARG A 119 18.87 8.05 4.13
C ARG A 119 17.80 8.40 3.09
N TYR A 120 17.23 7.40 2.43
CA TYR A 120 16.19 7.52 1.40
C TYR A 120 14.79 7.59 1.99
N ASP A 121 13.82 8.14 1.25
CA ASP A 121 12.43 7.83 1.54
C ASP A 121 12.16 6.42 1.03
N VAL A 122 11.31 5.69 1.72
CA VAL A 122 11.15 4.25 1.47
C VAL A 122 9.68 3.95 1.22
N ILE A 123 9.40 3.20 0.16
CA ILE A 123 8.13 2.49 0.00
C ILE A 123 8.43 1.02 0.18
N ALA A 124 7.83 0.40 1.17
CA ALA A 124 8.03 -1.02 1.46
C ALA A 124 6.70 -1.76 1.52
N SER A 125 6.53 -2.81 0.71
CA SER A 125 5.29 -3.57 0.63
C SER A 125 5.48 -5.01 1.10
N ALA A 126 4.47 -5.49 1.81
CA ALA A 126 4.31 -6.88 2.23
C ALA A 126 2.83 -7.11 2.57
N PRO A 127 2.38 -8.34 2.83
CA PRO A 127 1.02 -8.55 3.27
C PRO A 127 0.67 -7.82 4.58
N LEU A 128 1.65 -7.67 5.49
CA LEU A 128 1.52 -7.01 6.81
C LEU A 128 0.27 -7.44 7.61
N HIS A 129 -0.06 -8.72 7.51
CA HIS A 129 -1.31 -9.30 8.01
C HIS A 129 -1.20 -9.83 9.46
N ARG A 130 -0.10 -9.54 10.15
CA ARG A 130 0.12 -9.94 11.56
C ARG A 130 0.77 -8.79 12.30
N VAL A 131 0.32 -8.54 13.53
CA VAL A 131 0.81 -7.43 14.36
C VAL A 131 2.33 -7.48 14.56
N PRO A 132 2.96 -8.60 14.96
CA PRO A 132 4.42 -8.64 15.13
C PRO A 132 5.20 -8.35 13.84
N LEU A 133 4.65 -8.68 12.67
CA LEU A 133 5.29 -8.38 11.39
C LEU A 133 5.21 -6.88 11.09
N ALA A 134 4.01 -6.29 11.23
CA ALA A 134 3.79 -4.88 10.98
C ALA A 134 4.55 -3.98 11.97
N THR A 135 4.51 -4.28 13.27
CA THR A 135 5.25 -3.52 14.29
C THR A 135 6.76 -3.66 14.12
N ASN A 136 7.28 -4.86 13.82
CA ASN A 136 8.72 -5.02 13.56
C ASN A 136 9.21 -4.15 12.39
N TRP A 137 8.37 -3.97 11.36
CA TRP A 137 8.69 -3.08 10.25
C TRP A 137 8.67 -1.63 10.69
N ALA A 138 7.58 -1.19 11.33
CA ALA A 138 7.38 0.19 11.78
C ALA A 138 8.41 0.64 12.83
N ASP A 139 8.60 -0.14 13.89
CA ASP A 139 9.49 0.19 15.01
C ASP A 139 10.93 0.31 14.56
N GLY A 140 11.38 -0.55 13.64
CA GLY A 140 12.74 -0.49 13.13
C GLY A 140 13.04 0.79 12.35
N PHE A 141 12.06 1.38 11.66
CA PHE A 141 12.21 2.68 11.00
C PHE A 141 12.10 3.84 12.00
N ARG A 142 11.14 3.79 12.92
CA ARG A 142 11.00 4.82 13.96
C ARG A 142 12.24 4.93 14.84
N ALA A 143 12.87 3.81 15.20
CA ALA A 143 14.08 3.77 16.00
C ALA A 143 15.28 4.49 15.35
N VAL A 144 15.21 4.81 14.06
CA VAL A 144 16.22 5.57 13.31
C VAL A 144 15.66 6.88 12.73
N ASP A 145 14.64 7.43 13.40
CA ASP A 145 14.05 8.76 13.18
C ASP A 145 13.36 8.93 11.80
N TYR A 146 12.78 7.86 11.28
CA TYR A 146 11.82 7.99 10.18
C TYR A 146 10.44 8.39 10.70
N ARG A 147 9.72 9.20 9.90
CA ARG A 147 8.25 9.25 9.97
C ARG A 147 7.69 7.99 9.32
N VAL A 148 6.79 7.29 10.00
CA VAL A 148 6.26 6.00 9.56
C VAL A 148 4.79 6.11 9.21
N ALA A 149 4.48 6.00 7.92
CA ALA A 149 3.12 5.83 7.43
C ALA A 149 2.83 4.35 7.12
N LEU A 150 1.67 3.83 7.52
CA LEU A 150 1.18 2.52 7.12
C LEU A 150 -0.13 2.64 6.36
N VAL A 151 -0.18 1.99 5.21
CA VAL A 151 -1.30 2.06 4.27
C VAL A 151 -1.82 0.66 4.04
N TYR A 152 -3.08 0.39 4.39
CA TYR A 152 -3.76 -0.85 4.03
C TYR A 152 -4.58 -0.66 2.75
N VAL A 153 -4.25 -1.42 1.71
CA VAL A 153 -5.02 -1.50 0.48
C VAL A 153 -6.11 -2.55 0.65
N THR A 154 -7.37 -2.13 0.50
CA THR A 154 -8.53 -2.98 0.69
C THR A 154 -9.45 -2.98 -0.53
N THR A 155 -10.08 -4.12 -0.78
CA THR A 155 -11.05 -4.35 -1.84
C THR A 155 -11.80 -5.64 -1.53
N HIS A 156 -12.88 -5.94 -2.26
CA HIS A 156 -13.64 -7.18 -2.10
C HIS A 156 -12.78 -8.44 -2.40
N GLU A 157 -13.11 -9.56 -1.77
CA GLU A 157 -12.36 -10.82 -1.90
C GLU A 157 -12.28 -11.31 -3.35
N ALA A 158 -13.38 -11.22 -4.09
CA ALA A 158 -13.45 -11.54 -5.53
C ALA A 158 -12.35 -10.83 -6.34
N ASN A 159 -12.10 -9.54 -6.05
CA ASN A 159 -11.06 -8.76 -6.72
C ASN A 159 -9.65 -9.24 -6.37
N CYS A 160 -9.45 -9.72 -5.14
CA CYS A 160 -8.18 -10.30 -4.71
C CYS A 160 -7.92 -11.64 -5.42
N ARG A 161 -8.93 -12.53 -5.47
CA ARG A 161 -8.86 -13.82 -6.16
C ARG A 161 -8.61 -13.64 -7.65
N LEU A 162 -9.44 -12.85 -8.32
CA LEU A 162 -9.28 -12.54 -9.74
C LEU A 162 -7.93 -11.89 -10.03
N GLY A 163 -7.49 -10.94 -9.19
CA GLY A 163 -6.19 -10.29 -9.33
C GLY A 163 -5.01 -11.27 -9.24
N ARG A 164 -5.06 -12.28 -8.36
CA ARG A 164 -4.02 -13.33 -8.31
C ARG A 164 -4.03 -14.19 -9.57
N ALA A 165 -5.20 -14.66 -9.98
CA ALA A 165 -5.35 -15.53 -11.15
C ALA A 165 -4.95 -14.83 -12.45
N SER A 166 -5.45 -13.61 -12.66
CA SER A 166 -5.12 -12.77 -13.81
C SER A 166 -3.62 -12.46 -13.88
N ARG A 167 -2.99 -12.06 -12.76
CA ARG A 167 -1.55 -11.78 -12.76
C ARG A 167 -0.70 -13.01 -13.06
N TYR A 168 -1.09 -14.18 -12.52
CA TYR A 168 -0.41 -15.42 -12.87
C TYR A 168 -0.53 -15.70 -14.36
N GLN A 169 -1.76 -15.65 -14.90
CA GLN A 169 -2.00 -16.02 -16.29
C GLN A 169 -1.34 -15.05 -17.27
N GLN A 170 -1.43 -13.75 -17.00
CA GLN A 170 -0.73 -12.73 -17.79
C GLN A 170 0.78 -12.98 -17.84
N ALA A 171 1.41 -13.30 -16.71
CA ALA A 171 2.84 -13.58 -16.67
C ALA A 171 3.22 -14.86 -17.45
N VAL A 172 2.37 -15.89 -17.41
CA VAL A 172 2.52 -17.09 -18.24
C VAL A 172 2.40 -16.74 -19.73
N ASP A 173 1.41 -15.94 -20.10
CA ASP A 173 1.18 -15.55 -21.50
C ASP A 173 2.34 -14.68 -22.02
N ASP A 174 2.87 -13.77 -21.21
CA ASP A 174 3.94 -12.83 -21.61
C ASP A 174 5.33 -13.48 -21.67
N THR A 175 5.65 -14.38 -20.72
CA THR A 175 7.04 -14.85 -20.50
C THR A 175 7.19 -16.36 -20.38
N GLY A 176 6.07 -17.10 -20.35
CA GLY A 176 6.04 -18.52 -20.01
C GLY A 176 6.29 -18.82 -18.52
N ILE A 177 6.39 -17.80 -17.67
CA ILE A 177 6.64 -17.93 -16.22
C ILE A 177 5.59 -17.18 -15.42
N GLY A 178 4.81 -17.90 -14.62
CA GLY A 178 3.83 -17.30 -13.69
C GLY A 178 4.15 -17.58 -12.23
N ARG A 179 4.21 -16.52 -11.40
CA ARG A 179 4.27 -16.68 -9.93
C ARG A 179 2.88 -16.95 -9.37
N TRP A 180 2.59 -18.22 -9.11
CA TRP A 180 1.35 -18.60 -8.45
C TRP A 180 1.39 -18.25 -6.97
N VAL A 181 0.34 -17.61 -6.48
CA VAL A 181 0.14 -17.37 -5.05
C VAL A 181 -1.00 -18.28 -4.60
N ARG A 182 -0.69 -19.22 -3.70
CA ARG A 182 -1.69 -20.19 -3.24
C ARG A 182 -2.89 -19.51 -2.57
N PRO A 183 -4.12 -19.98 -2.81
CA PRO A 183 -5.32 -19.43 -2.20
C PRO A 183 -5.22 -19.31 -0.68
N GLU A 184 -4.68 -20.32 0.00
CA GLU A 184 -4.51 -20.29 1.47
C GLU A 184 -3.69 -19.09 1.97
N LEU A 185 -2.65 -18.69 1.23
CA LEU A 185 -1.84 -17.51 1.59
C LEU A 185 -2.61 -16.21 1.35
N GLY A 186 -3.37 -16.16 0.24
CA GLY A 186 -4.28 -15.06 -0.05
C GLY A 186 -5.35 -14.86 1.02
N ASP A 187 -5.99 -15.96 1.41
CA ASP A 187 -7.11 -16.00 2.35
C ASP A 187 -6.65 -15.69 3.78
N LEU A 188 -5.45 -16.14 4.17
CA LEU A 188 -4.83 -15.77 5.43
C LEU A 188 -4.64 -14.24 5.52
N GLY A 189 -4.05 -13.64 4.48
CA GLY A 189 -3.85 -12.19 4.43
C GLY A 189 -5.17 -11.43 4.43
N TYR A 190 -6.17 -11.90 3.68
CA TYR A 190 -7.47 -11.25 3.63
C TYR A 190 -8.11 -11.26 5.03
N ARG A 191 -8.15 -12.41 5.69
CA ARG A 191 -8.80 -12.59 7.00
C ARG A 191 -8.16 -11.77 8.13
N LEU A 192 -6.83 -11.72 8.21
CA LEU A 192 -6.12 -11.18 9.38
C LEU A 192 -5.83 -9.67 9.33
N VAL A 193 -5.83 -9.06 8.13
CA VAL A 193 -5.54 -7.63 7.97
C VAL A 193 -6.45 -6.70 8.79
N PRO A 194 -7.79 -6.86 8.84
CA PRO A 194 -8.65 -5.94 9.57
C PRO A 194 -8.34 -5.88 11.08
N ASP A 195 -8.13 -7.04 11.72
CA ASP A 195 -7.77 -7.11 13.15
C ASP A 195 -6.36 -6.60 13.41
N THR A 196 -5.42 -6.94 12.53
CA THR A 196 -4.05 -6.41 12.61
C THR A 196 -4.04 -4.88 12.52
N ALA A 197 -4.80 -4.31 11.59
CA ALA A 197 -4.90 -2.87 11.43
C ALA A 197 -5.47 -2.19 12.70
N GLN A 198 -6.52 -2.77 13.29
CA GLN A 198 -7.11 -2.26 14.53
C GLN A 198 -6.12 -2.22 15.68
N GLU A 199 -5.31 -3.28 15.83
CA GLU A 199 -4.33 -3.36 16.90
C GLU A 199 -3.14 -2.41 16.66
N ILE A 200 -2.72 -2.22 15.40
CA ILE A 200 -1.72 -1.20 15.06
C ILE A 200 -2.21 0.22 15.39
N GLU A 201 -3.49 0.50 15.10
CA GLU A 201 -4.12 1.77 15.44
C GLU A 201 -4.20 1.99 16.95
N SER A 202 -4.69 1.01 17.72
CA SER A 202 -4.83 1.13 19.16
C SER A 202 -3.49 1.28 19.89
N LEU A 203 -2.44 0.63 19.39
CA LEU A 203 -1.08 0.74 19.92
C LEU A 203 -0.39 2.05 19.52
N ALA A 204 -0.99 2.84 18.61
CA ALA A 204 -0.34 3.98 17.98
C ALA A 204 1.05 3.61 17.41
N ALA A 205 1.13 2.42 16.79
CA ALA A 205 2.40 1.82 16.37
C ALA A 205 2.96 2.40 15.06
N VAL A 206 2.36 3.46 14.51
CA VAL A 206 2.78 4.23 13.34
C VAL A 206 2.45 5.72 13.56
N ASP A 207 3.07 6.61 12.80
CA ASP A 207 2.76 8.04 12.88
C ASP A 207 1.48 8.38 12.09
N ASP A 208 1.32 7.75 10.93
CA ASP A 208 0.17 7.96 10.04
C ASP A 208 -0.38 6.61 9.58
N LEU A 209 -1.70 6.43 9.67
CA LEU A 209 -2.40 5.22 9.27
C LEU A 209 -3.42 5.56 8.21
N TYR A 210 -3.45 4.80 7.12
CA TYR A 210 -4.38 4.98 6.01
C TYR A 210 -5.04 3.67 5.61
N VAL A 211 -6.29 3.77 5.17
CA VAL A 211 -6.98 2.73 4.40
C VAL A 211 -7.31 3.32 3.04
N VAL A 212 -6.91 2.62 1.98
CA VAL A 212 -7.18 3.04 0.61
C VAL A 212 -7.90 1.93 -0.15
N ASP A 213 -8.72 2.33 -1.12
CA ASP A 213 -9.24 1.38 -2.10
C ASP A 213 -8.16 0.94 -3.12
N ARG A 214 -8.56 0.06 -4.03
CA ARG A 214 -7.69 -0.50 -5.07
C ARG A 214 -7.12 0.56 -6.03
N ASP A 215 -7.79 1.70 -6.17
CA ASP A 215 -7.39 2.80 -7.04
C ASP A 215 -6.56 3.86 -6.30
N GLY A 216 -6.32 3.65 -5.00
CA GLY A 216 -5.48 4.49 -4.16
C GLY A 216 -6.19 5.70 -3.58
N TYR A 217 -7.52 5.75 -3.60
CA TYR A 217 -8.25 6.78 -2.90
C TYR A 217 -8.37 6.48 -1.40
N VAL A 218 -8.23 7.51 -0.57
CA VAL A 218 -8.29 7.39 0.89
C VAL A 218 -9.73 7.21 1.37
N LEU A 219 -9.96 6.15 2.13
CA LEU A 219 -11.24 5.80 2.74
C LEU A 219 -11.29 6.14 4.22
N TYR A 220 -10.13 6.09 4.86
CA TYR A 220 -9.92 6.37 6.27
C TYR A 220 -8.47 6.77 6.50
N GLU A 221 -8.26 7.70 7.42
CA GLU A 221 -6.94 8.09 7.91
C GLU A 221 -7.00 8.37 9.41
N ASN A 222 -5.91 8.05 10.12
CA ASN A 222 -5.72 8.42 11.51
C ASN A 222 -4.25 8.77 11.74
N HIS A 223 -4.00 9.76 12.60
CA HIS A 223 -2.68 10.37 12.77
C HIS A 223 -2.33 10.46 14.24
N ARG A 224 -1.14 9.99 14.58
CA ARG A 224 -0.63 9.99 15.95
C ARG A 224 -0.44 11.44 16.42
N GLY A 225 -1.08 11.77 17.53
CA GLY A 225 -0.99 13.08 18.16
C GLY A 225 0.36 13.33 18.83
N GLY A 226 0.58 14.58 19.25
CA GLY A 226 1.79 14.97 20.00
C GLY A 226 1.90 14.31 21.39
N ASP A 227 0.78 13.81 21.93
CA ASP A 227 0.71 12.98 23.14
C ASP A 227 1.14 11.53 22.89
N GLY A 228 1.43 11.18 21.64
CA GLY A 228 1.89 9.88 21.22
C GLY A 228 0.77 8.82 21.10
N ARG A 229 -0.49 9.24 21.05
CA ARG A 229 -1.65 8.34 20.92
C ARG A 229 -2.35 8.56 19.57
N MET A 230 -3.07 7.55 19.11
CA MET A 230 -4.03 7.70 18.01
C MET A 230 -5.36 8.23 18.56
N PRO A 231 -5.91 9.32 18.01
CA PRO A 231 -7.25 9.79 18.37
C PRO A 231 -8.31 8.70 18.25
N GLU A 232 -9.18 8.63 19.26
CA GLU A 232 -10.40 7.82 19.22
C GLU A 232 -11.54 8.56 18.52
N PRO A 233 -12.51 7.87 17.91
CA PRO A 233 -12.64 6.41 17.83
C PRO A 233 -11.71 5.78 16.78
N TRP A 234 -11.16 4.61 17.11
CA TRP A 234 -10.34 3.79 16.21
C TRP A 234 -11.21 3.00 15.23
N LEU A 235 -11.30 3.46 13.98
CA LEU A 235 -12.26 2.98 12.98
C LEU A 235 -11.60 2.26 11.81
N VAL A 236 -10.30 1.96 11.85
CA VAL A 236 -9.58 1.36 10.73
C VAL A 236 -10.19 0.02 10.29
N LYS A 237 -10.54 -0.87 11.24
CA LYS A 237 -11.18 -2.15 10.93
C LYS A 237 -12.55 -1.96 10.31
N HIS A 238 -13.33 -1.03 10.86
CA HIS A 238 -14.63 -0.69 10.31
C HIS A 238 -14.49 -0.23 8.85
N ALA A 239 -13.58 0.68 8.56
CA ALA A 239 -13.35 1.20 7.21
C ALA A 239 -12.96 0.08 6.23
N ILE A 240 -12.07 -0.83 6.64
CA ILE A 240 -11.68 -2.00 5.82
C ILE A 240 -12.88 -2.90 5.53
N LEU A 241 -13.67 -3.24 6.55
CA LEU A 241 -14.83 -4.13 6.40
C LEU A 241 -15.96 -3.48 5.59
N ALA A 242 -16.19 -2.19 5.76
CA ALA A 242 -17.18 -1.44 5.00
C ALA A 242 -16.85 -1.47 3.49
N GLU A 243 -15.58 -1.23 3.13
CA GLU A 243 -15.14 -1.30 1.73
C GLU A 243 -15.20 -2.72 1.16
N ARG A 244 -14.88 -3.73 1.98
CA ARG A 244 -14.97 -5.13 1.57
C ARG A 244 -16.40 -5.60 1.34
N ASN A 245 -17.38 -5.05 2.05
CA ASN A 245 -18.76 -5.54 2.04
C ASN A 245 -19.73 -4.69 1.21
N ARG A 246 -19.36 -3.47 0.79
CA ARG A 246 -20.22 -2.67 -0.10
C ARG A 246 -20.43 -3.36 -1.45
N PRO A 247 -21.51 -3.10 -2.21
CA PRO A 247 -21.63 -3.49 -3.61
C PRO A 247 -20.58 -2.86 -4.53
N PRO A 248 -20.31 -3.43 -5.73
CA PRO A 248 -19.39 -2.82 -6.69
C PRO A 248 -20.02 -1.57 -7.31
N THR A 249 -19.21 -0.63 -7.79
CA THR A 249 -19.70 0.43 -8.69
C THR A 249 -19.93 -0.11 -10.10
N PRO A 250 -20.69 0.58 -10.97
CA PRO A 250 -20.82 0.17 -12.37
C PRO A 250 -19.48 0.01 -13.09
N ALA A 251 -18.55 0.96 -12.89
CA ALA A 251 -17.21 0.90 -13.46
C ALA A 251 -16.38 -0.27 -12.91
N GLU A 252 -16.45 -0.53 -11.60
CA GLU A 252 -15.79 -1.69 -10.98
C GLU A 252 -16.36 -3.01 -11.49
N HIS A 253 -17.68 -3.08 -11.70
CA HIS A 253 -18.34 -4.25 -12.24
C HIS A 253 -17.88 -4.52 -13.68
N GLU A 254 -17.85 -3.49 -14.52
CA GLU A 254 -17.35 -3.58 -15.90
C GLU A 254 -15.88 -4.03 -15.93
N GLN A 255 -15.01 -3.43 -15.11
CA GLN A 255 -13.59 -3.80 -15.04
C GLN A 255 -13.39 -5.24 -14.55
N PHE A 256 -14.19 -5.68 -13.58
CA PHE A 256 -14.16 -7.05 -13.10
C PHE A 256 -14.51 -8.02 -14.24
N LEU A 257 -15.60 -7.77 -14.96
CA LEU A 257 -16.03 -8.62 -16.08
C LEU A 257 -15.01 -8.61 -17.22
N ALA A 258 -14.45 -7.45 -17.57
CA ALA A 258 -13.43 -7.32 -18.59
C ALA A 258 -12.17 -8.16 -18.31
N THR A 259 -11.91 -8.48 -17.03
CA THR A 259 -10.81 -9.36 -16.64
C THR A 259 -11.27 -10.82 -16.48
N ALA A 260 -12.43 -11.05 -15.88
CA ALA A 260 -12.91 -12.39 -15.54
C ALA A 260 -13.40 -13.17 -16.76
N VAL A 261 -14.18 -12.54 -17.65
CA VAL A 261 -14.81 -13.21 -18.79
C VAL A 261 -13.76 -13.81 -19.75
N PRO A 262 -12.72 -13.08 -20.19
CA PRO A 262 -11.70 -13.67 -21.06
C PRO A 262 -10.97 -14.86 -20.44
N LEU A 263 -10.79 -14.87 -19.11
CA LEU A 263 -10.19 -15.99 -18.40
C LEU A 263 -11.16 -17.18 -18.30
N LEU A 264 -12.45 -16.93 -18.11
CA LEU A 264 -13.47 -17.98 -18.09
C LEU A 264 -13.63 -18.63 -19.47
N ASP A 265 -13.59 -17.84 -20.54
CA ASP A 265 -13.73 -18.31 -21.92
C ASP A 265 -12.61 -19.27 -22.33
N ARG A 266 -11.40 -19.11 -21.76
CA ARG A 266 -10.28 -20.05 -21.95
C ARG A 266 -10.53 -21.42 -21.29
N GLY A 267 -11.39 -21.49 -20.29
CA GLY A 267 -11.81 -22.74 -19.65
C GLY A 267 -10.65 -23.65 -19.26
N ASP A 268 -10.58 -24.82 -19.87
CA ASP A 268 -9.61 -25.88 -19.56
C ASP A 268 -8.21 -25.63 -20.13
N GLU A 269 -8.01 -24.58 -20.95
CA GLU A 269 -6.67 -24.13 -21.35
C GLU A 269 -5.89 -23.56 -20.15
N LEU A 270 -6.60 -23.06 -19.14
CA LEU A 270 -5.99 -22.56 -17.92
C LEU A 270 -5.65 -23.72 -16.98
N ALA A 271 -4.56 -23.57 -16.23
CA ALA A 271 -4.25 -24.51 -15.17
C ALA A 271 -5.40 -24.58 -14.15
N ALA A 272 -5.76 -25.79 -13.70
CA ALA A 272 -6.94 -26.03 -12.86
C ALA A 272 -7.06 -25.10 -11.62
N PRO A 273 -5.97 -24.79 -10.87
CA PRO A 273 -6.05 -23.84 -9.76
C PRO A 273 -6.42 -22.41 -10.18
N VAL A 274 -6.01 -21.98 -11.38
CA VAL A 274 -6.28 -20.65 -11.92
C VAL A 274 -7.75 -20.51 -12.26
N ILE A 275 -8.28 -21.42 -13.10
CA ILE A 275 -9.71 -21.36 -13.50
C ILE A 275 -10.63 -21.55 -12.28
N HIS A 276 -10.23 -22.34 -11.28
CA HIS A 276 -10.97 -22.45 -10.03
C HIS A 276 -11.05 -21.12 -9.26
N GLU A 277 -9.94 -20.39 -9.14
CA GLU A 277 -9.93 -19.06 -8.52
C GLU A 277 -10.78 -18.05 -9.32
N VAL A 278 -10.76 -18.10 -10.65
CA VAL A 278 -11.59 -17.22 -11.50
C VAL A 278 -13.08 -17.52 -11.33
N ARG A 279 -13.49 -18.80 -11.37
CA ARG A 279 -14.89 -19.21 -11.15
C ARG A 279 -15.37 -18.82 -9.75
N THR A 280 -14.54 -19.02 -8.72
CA THR A 280 -14.85 -18.61 -7.35
C THR A 280 -14.96 -17.10 -7.23
N ALA A 281 -14.07 -16.34 -7.88
CA ALA A 281 -14.15 -14.90 -7.91
C ALA A 281 -15.45 -14.41 -8.57
N MET A 282 -15.86 -15.01 -9.69
CA MET A 282 -17.11 -14.66 -10.37
C MET A 282 -18.32 -14.90 -9.46
N ALA A 283 -18.42 -16.08 -8.85
CA ALA A 283 -19.51 -16.40 -7.92
C ALA A 283 -19.56 -15.44 -6.72
N GLN A 284 -18.40 -15.07 -6.17
CA GLN A 284 -18.32 -14.08 -5.09
C GLN A 284 -18.71 -12.67 -5.54
N HIS A 285 -18.37 -12.28 -6.77
CA HIS A 285 -18.75 -10.99 -7.33
C HIS A 285 -20.25 -10.89 -7.58
N GLU A 286 -20.87 -11.95 -8.09
CA GLU A 286 -22.32 -12.04 -8.24
C GLU A 286 -23.03 -12.00 -6.88
N ALA A 287 -22.53 -12.73 -5.89
CA ALA A 287 -23.08 -12.74 -4.52
C ALA A 287 -22.96 -11.39 -3.80
N ARG A 288 -22.07 -10.50 -4.24
CA ARG A 288 -21.88 -9.14 -3.70
C ARG A 288 -23.08 -8.22 -3.99
N GLY A 289 -23.97 -8.62 -4.90
CA GLY A 289 -25.15 -7.87 -5.29
C GLY A 289 -24.92 -6.93 -6.49
N PRO A 290 -26.00 -6.28 -6.98
CA PRO A 290 -25.95 -5.47 -8.18
C PRO A 290 -25.06 -4.24 -8.01
N ALA A 291 -24.51 -3.76 -9.14
CA ALA A 291 -23.70 -2.55 -9.14
C ALA A 291 -24.50 -1.32 -8.67
N GLN A 292 -23.90 -0.52 -7.79
CA GLN A 292 -24.53 0.67 -7.22
C GLN A 292 -23.57 1.87 -7.29
N PRO A 293 -24.06 3.09 -7.52
CA PRO A 293 -23.24 4.29 -7.40
C PRO A 293 -22.58 4.36 -6.03
N ARG A 294 -21.35 4.89 -5.97
CA ARG A 294 -20.64 5.00 -4.70
C ARG A 294 -21.35 6.00 -3.81
N GLY A 295 -21.96 5.52 -2.72
CA GLY A 295 -22.78 6.35 -1.83
C GLY A 295 -21.99 7.28 -0.90
N ARG A 296 -20.66 7.13 -0.81
CA ARG A 296 -19.78 7.96 0.02
C ARG A 296 -18.82 8.75 -0.86
N GLU A 297 -18.64 10.05 -0.56
CA GLU A 297 -17.55 10.84 -1.14
C GLU A 297 -16.22 10.17 -0.81
N VAL A 298 -15.41 10.01 -1.84
CA VAL A 298 -14.09 9.40 -1.74
C VAL A 298 -13.11 10.51 -1.43
N GLY A 299 -12.20 10.29 -0.48
CA GLY A 299 -11.17 11.26 -0.16
C GLY A 299 -10.17 11.45 -1.31
N ASP A 300 -9.20 12.34 -1.09
CA ASP A 300 -8.09 12.54 -2.03
C ASP A 300 -7.31 11.25 -2.27
N ARG A 301 -6.56 11.22 -3.38
CA ARG A 301 -5.60 10.12 -3.61
C ARG A 301 -4.48 10.18 -2.59
N LEU A 302 -3.99 9.00 -2.21
CA LEU A 302 -2.92 8.86 -1.23
C LEU A 302 -1.65 9.65 -1.58
N GLY A 303 -1.31 9.79 -2.87
CA GLY A 303 -0.15 10.58 -3.31
C GLY A 303 -0.18 12.03 -2.78
N ALA A 304 -1.35 12.68 -2.85
CA ALA A 304 -1.53 14.04 -2.34
C ALA A 304 -1.33 14.11 -0.81
N ARG A 305 -1.89 13.14 -0.06
CA ARG A 305 -1.71 13.04 1.39
C ARG A 305 -0.24 12.85 1.76
N VAL A 306 0.49 12.01 1.03
CA VAL A 306 1.91 11.76 1.30
C VAL A 306 2.80 12.96 0.97
N GLU A 307 2.46 13.74 -0.06
CA GLU A 307 3.11 15.02 -0.32
C GLU A 307 2.90 16.01 0.83
N ASP A 308 1.71 16.05 1.43
CA ASP A 308 1.44 16.83 2.64
C ASP A 308 2.33 16.39 3.80
N LEU A 309 2.48 15.08 4.04
CA LEU A 309 3.35 14.56 5.10
C LEU A 309 4.80 15.02 4.91
N ARG A 310 5.31 14.97 3.68
CA ARG A 310 6.65 15.46 3.33
C ARG A 310 6.79 16.96 3.57
N ARG A 311 5.78 17.77 3.21
CA ARG A 311 5.79 19.22 3.49
C ARG A 311 5.85 19.51 4.98
N ILE A 312 5.04 18.82 5.79
CA ILE A 312 5.02 18.98 7.25
C ILE A 312 6.39 18.66 7.86
N THR A 313 7.10 17.63 7.36
CA THR A 313 8.46 17.34 7.82
C THR A 313 9.48 18.42 7.45
N THR A 314 9.20 19.24 6.44
CA THR A 314 10.08 20.33 6.00
C THR A 314 9.84 21.61 6.80
N ALA A 315 8.58 21.87 7.19
CA ALA A 315 8.19 23.10 7.90
C ALA A 315 8.50 23.09 9.41
N GLY A 316 8.88 21.95 9.99
CA GLY A 316 9.12 21.82 11.44
C GLY A 316 7.84 22.02 12.25
N LEU A 317 7.09 20.93 12.45
CA LEU A 317 5.79 20.81 13.15
C LEU A 317 4.56 21.27 12.35
N ALA A 318 3.55 20.39 12.29
CA ALA A 318 2.14 20.74 12.50
C ALA A 318 1.30 19.48 12.79
N ALA A 319 0.41 19.59 13.79
CA ALA A 319 -0.63 18.62 14.14
C ALA A 319 -1.66 18.46 13.01
N PRO A 320 -2.33 17.29 12.89
CA PRO A 320 -3.38 17.09 11.89
C PRO A 320 -4.53 18.08 12.13
N SER A 321 -4.86 18.85 11.10
CA SER A 321 -6.08 19.67 11.11
C SER A 321 -7.28 18.75 11.02
N ALA A 322 -8.17 18.80 12.01
CA ALA A 322 -9.46 18.15 11.92
C ALA A 322 -10.20 18.66 10.68
N ILE A 323 -10.58 17.74 9.78
CA ILE A 323 -11.52 18.03 8.69
C ILE A 323 -12.88 18.26 9.35
N GLY A 324 -13.14 19.52 9.73
CA GLY A 324 -14.43 19.96 10.23
C GLY A 324 -15.46 19.99 9.12
N SER A 325 -16.55 19.26 9.32
CA SER A 325 -17.80 19.37 8.58
C SER A 325 -18.19 20.83 8.33
N ARG A 326 -18.28 21.24 7.07
CA ARG A 326 -19.00 22.48 6.70
C ARG A 326 -20.50 22.24 6.85
N GLY A 327 -21.05 22.64 7.99
CA GLY A 327 -22.49 22.90 8.15
C GLY A 327 -22.85 24.29 7.61
N PRO A 328 -24.07 24.50 7.08
CA PRO A 328 -24.43 25.73 6.38
C PRO A 328 -24.65 26.90 7.34
N GLY A 329 -24.34 28.10 6.85
CA GLY A 329 -24.24 29.31 7.65
C GLY A 329 -25.48 29.72 8.43
N SER A 330 -25.24 30.35 9.56
CA SER A 330 -26.19 31.22 10.23
C SER A 330 -25.63 32.65 10.24
N SER A 331 -26.37 33.52 9.56
CA SER A 331 -26.23 34.97 9.63
C SER A 331 -26.48 35.47 11.06
N GLY A 332 -25.46 36.05 11.68
CA GLY A 332 -25.56 36.74 12.97
C GLY A 332 -25.00 38.15 12.84
N GLY A 333 -25.86 39.11 12.50
CA GLY A 333 -25.53 40.52 12.52
C GLY A 333 -25.39 41.01 13.96
N SER A 334 -24.29 41.71 14.26
CA SER A 334 -24.14 42.49 15.49
C SER A 334 -23.78 43.92 15.12
N ARG A 335 -24.79 44.81 15.17
CA ARG A 335 -24.62 46.27 15.22
C ARG A 335 -24.10 46.63 16.62
N GLY A 336 -22.88 47.16 16.68
CA GLY A 336 -22.32 47.84 17.86
C GLY A 336 -22.31 49.34 17.64
N VAL A 337 -22.85 50.06 18.62
CA VAL A 337 -23.16 51.49 18.63
C VAL A 337 -21.95 52.33 19.04
N GLY A 338 -21.70 53.41 18.28
CA GLY A 338 -21.45 54.79 18.73
C GLY A 338 -20.17 55.14 19.51
N SER A 339 -19.43 56.16 19.04
CA SER A 339 -19.28 57.45 19.74
C SER A 339 -18.30 58.42 19.03
N ALA A 340 -18.58 59.72 19.23
CA ALA A 340 -17.80 60.96 18.97
C ALA A 340 -17.67 61.45 17.51
N ARG A 341 -18.38 62.51 17.06
CA ARG A 341 -18.16 63.98 17.29
C ARG A 341 -16.71 64.39 16.92
N SER A 342 -16.40 65.45 16.18
CA SER A 342 -17.13 66.58 15.56
C SER A 342 -16.06 67.47 14.88
N GLY A 343 -16.38 68.18 13.79
CA GLY A 343 -15.52 69.27 13.31
C GLY A 343 -15.58 69.49 11.79
N PRO A 344 -16.00 70.68 11.29
CA PRO A 344 -16.36 70.91 9.90
C PRO A 344 -15.26 71.63 9.11
N GLY A 345 -15.36 71.63 7.77
CA GLY A 345 -14.71 72.67 6.97
C GLY A 345 -14.51 72.33 5.50
N HIS A 346 -15.30 73.02 4.66
CA HIS A 346 -15.01 73.46 3.27
C HIS A 346 -14.61 72.42 2.21
N ALA A 347 -14.78 72.61 0.91
CA ALA A 347 -15.66 73.38 0.03
C ALA A 347 -15.24 72.96 -1.39
N LEU A 348 -16.22 72.76 -2.27
CA LEU A 348 -16.23 73.06 -3.71
C LEU A 348 -15.25 72.37 -4.69
N ASP A 349 -15.88 71.93 -5.79
CA ASP A 349 -15.45 71.98 -7.19
C ASP A 349 -14.35 71.04 -7.70
N ARG A 350 -14.75 69.91 -8.33
CA ARG A 350 -15.01 69.79 -9.78
C ARG A 350 -15.37 68.35 -10.17
#